data_AF-A0A1M3J6P1-F1
#
_entry.id   AF-A0A1M3J6P1-F1
#
_cell.length_a   1.000
_cell.length_b   1.000
_cell.length_c   1.000
_cell.angle_alpha   90.00
_cell.angle_beta   90.00
_cell.angle_gamma   90.00
#
_symmetry.space_group_name_H-M   'P 1'
#
loop_
_entity.id
_entity.type
_entity.pdbx_description
1 polymer ?
#
loop_
_entity_poly.entity_id
_entity_poly.type
_entity_poly.pdbx_seq_one_letter_code
_entity_poly.pdbx_strand_id
1 'polypeptide(L)'
;MSQQLNKISWSSGHLKRQSLRIETADRKAENRTKIQLGGLILKAGLASHLEIEPGDDLQLDPVAREKAITLLGVLLHITEQLKNDHEGILKQECSHLGMKAMVQQFLRSKDHKRSFQTDSFQRKE
;
A
#
# COMPACT_ATOMS: atom_id res chain seq x y z
N MET A 1 38.47 37.58 -1.42
CA MET A 1 37.02 37.62 -1.13
C MET A 1 36.17 36.79 -2.11
N SER A 2 36.43 36.81 -3.42
CA SER A 2 35.64 36.08 -4.44
C SER A 2 35.66 34.54 -4.31
N GLN A 3 36.78 33.93 -3.93
CA GLN A 3 36.88 32.47 -3.80
C GLN A 3 36.08 31.89 -2.63
N GLN A 4 35.99 32.61 -1.50
CA GLN A 4 35.19 32.20 -0.34
C GLN A 4 33.69 32.30 -0.64
N LEU A 5 33.25 33.35 -1.33
CA LEU A 5 31.85 33.50 -1.77
C LEU A 5 31.43 32.37 -2.72
N ASN A 6 32.33 31.95 -3.62
CA ASN A 6 32.08 30.81 -4.49
C ASN A 6 31.94 29.53 -3.63
N LYS A 7 32.88 29.21 -2.74
CA LYS A 7 32.80 28.02 -1.87
C LYS A 7 31.49 27.93 -1.06
N ILE A 8 30.97 29.05 -0.57
CA ILE A 8 29.68 29.14 0.16
C ILE A 8 28.49 28.88 -0.78
N SER A 9 28.53 29.40 -2.01
CA SER A 9 27.50 29.15 -3.02
C SER A 9 27.40 27.65 -3.37
N TRP A 10 28.55 26.98 -3.54
CA TRP A 10 28.60 25.55 -3.84
C TRP A 10 28.12 24.67 -2.68
N SER A 11 28.48 25.00 -1.43
CA SER A 11 28.01 24.27 -0.25
C SER A 11 26.50 24.44 -0.03
N SER A 12 25.98 25.65 -0.22
CA SER A 12 24.54 25.94 -0.18
C SER A 12 23.78 25.16 -1.26
N GLY A 13 24.30 25.11 -2.48
CA GLY A 13 23.72 24.32 -3.57
C GLY A 13 23.76 22.79 -3.31
N HIS A 14 24.74 22.29 -2.55
CA HIS A 14 24.79 20.89 -2.13
C HIS A 14 23.73 20.59 -1.06
N LEU A 15 23.63 21.43 -0.02
CA LEU A 15 22.65 21.29 1.05
C LEU A 15 21.22 21.35 0.52
N LYS A 16 20.93 22.27 -0.41
CA LYS A 16 19.61 22.37 -1.07
C LYS A 16 19.27 21.10 -1.85
N ARG A 17 20.23 20.54 -2.60
CA ARG A 17 20.05 19.27 -3.32
C ARG A 17 19.85 18.08 -2.39
N GLN A 18 20.55 18.05 -1.25
CA GLN A 18 20.39 17.02 -0.24
C GLN A 18 19.00 17.10 0.41
N SER A 19 18.53 18.29 0.79
CA SER A 19 17.20 18.51 1.33
C SER A 19 16.10 18.05 0.37
N LEU A 20 16.18 18.43 -0.92
CA LEU A 20 15.25 17.98 -1.96
C LEU A 20 15.27 16.45 -2.14
N ARG A 21 16.43 15.81 -2.01
CA ARG A 21 16.54 14.34 -2.08
C ARG A 21 15.87 13.66 -0.90
N ILE A 22 15.99 14.23 0.30
CA ILE A 22 15.32 13.73 1.50
C ILE A 22 13.81 13.87 1.34
N GLU A 23 13.32 15.05 0.97
CA GLU A 23 11.88 15.30 0.74
C GLU A 23 11.29 14.34 -0.32
N THR A 24 12.01 14.15 -1.43
CA THR A 24 11.56 13.21 -2.48
C THR A 24 11.63 11.75 -2.04
N ALA A 25 12.59 11.37 -1.20
CA ALA A 25 12.66 10.03 -0.61
C ALA A 25 11.48 9.80 0.35
N ASP A 26 11.15 10.79 1.18
CA ASP A 26 10.04 10.72 2.13
C ASP A 26 8.70 10.59 1.41
N ARG A 27 8.45 11.40 0.37
CA ARG A 27 7.25 11.28 -0.48
C ARG A 27 7.13 9.92 -1.14
N LYS A 28 8.24 9.32 -1.60
CA LYS A 28 8.24 7.97 -2.18
C LYS A 28 7.89 6.91 -1.14
N ALA A 29 8.45 7.03 0.07
CA ALA A 29 8.15 6.12 1.17
C ALA A 29 6.67 6.21 1.57
N GLU A 30 6.13 7.42 1.68
CA GLU A 30 4.72 7.67 1.99
C GLU A 30 3.79 7.08 0.91
N ASN A 31 4.06 7.36 -0.36
CA ASN A 31 3.27 6.81 -1.47
C ASN A 31 3.32 5.28 -1.49
N ARG A 32 4.48 4.68 -1.20
CA ARG A 32 4.59 3.21 -1.10
C ARG A 32 3.70 2.67 0.01
N THR A 33 3.68 3.30 1.18
CA THR A 33 2.80 2.88 2.29
C THR A 33 1.34 3.00 1.90
N LYS A 34 0.92 4.13 1.28
CA LYS A 34 -0.46 4.32 0.79
C LYS A 34 -0.88 3.24 -0.20
N ILE A 35 -0.02 2.92 -1.17
CA ILE A 35 -0.26 1.84 -2.15
C ILE A 35 -0.36 0.48 -1.46
N GLN A 36 0.52 0.20 -0.50
CA GLN A 36 0.50 -1.07 0.25
C GLN A 36 -0.80 -1.21 1.06
N LEU A 37 -1.24 -0.15 1.74
CA LEU A 37 -2.51 -0.14 2.48
C LEU A 37 -3.70 -0.36 1.55
N GLY A 38 -3.77 0.35 0.41
CA GLY A 38 -4.80 0.13 -0.60
C GLY A 38 -4.79 -1.31 -1.13
N GLY A 39 -3.60 -1.88 -1.34
CA GLY A 39 -3.44 -3.28 -1.71
C GLY A 39 -3.98 -4.26 -0.67
N LEU A 40 -3.92 -3.95 0.63
CA LEU A 40 -4.50 -4.78 1.69
C LEU A 40 -6.04 -4.76 1.64
N ILE A 41 -6.66 -3.61 1.37
CA ILE A 41 -8.12 -3.49 1.23
C ILE A 41 -8.62 -4.39 0.09
N LEU A 42 -7.92 -4.38 -1.06
CA LEU A 42 -8.24 -5.24 -2.20
C LEU A 42 -8.06 -6.72 -1.85
N LYS A 43 -6.95 -7.09 -1.19
CA LYS A 43 -6.64 -8.48 -0.82
C LYS A 43 -7.60 -9.06 0.22
N ALA A 44 -8.09 -8.23 1.13
CA ALA A 44 -9.08 -8.61 2.11
C ALA A 44 -10.47 -8.84 1.50
N GLY A 45 -10.68 -8.53 0.21
CA GLY A 45 -11.98 -8.61 -0.46
C GLY A 45 -12.93 -7.46 -0.12
N LEU A 46 -12.51 -6.53 0.74
CA LEU A 46 -13.37 -5.46 1.25
C LEU A 46 -13.82 -4.51 0.13
N ALA A 47 -12.95 -4.21 -0.82
CA ALA A 47 -13.32 -3.41 -1.99
C ALA A 47 -14.42 -4.10 -2.82
N SER A 48 -14.28 -5.39 -3.10
CA SER A 48 -15.28 -6.17 -3.86
C SER A 48 -16.63 -6.25 -3.15
N HIS A 49 -16.64 -6.38 -1.81
CA HIS A 49 -17.88 -6.36 -1.03
C HIS A 49 -18.62 -5.02 -1.06
N LEU A 50 -17.89 -3.93 -1.33
CA LEU A 50 -18.44 -2.58 -1.48
C LEU A 50 -18.56 -2.16 -2.95
N GLU A 51 -18.35 -3.09 -3.88
CA GLU A 51 -18.39 -2.86 -5.33
C GLU A 51 -17.45 -1.72 -5.78
N ILE A 52 -16.30 -1.60 -5.12
CA ILE A 52 -15.24 -0.65 -5.49
C ILE A 52 -14.26 -1.35 -6.42
N GLU A 53 -14.12 -0.80 -7.63
CA GLU A 53 -13.21 -1.34 -8.64
C GLU A 53 -11.94 -0.50 -8.78
N PRO A 54 -10.79 -1.12 -9.09
CA PRO A 54 -9.58 -0.38 -9.42
C PRO A 54 -9.81 0.55 -10.63
N GLY A 55 -9.62 1.85 -10.41
CA GLY A 55 -9.84 2.88 -11.44
C GLY A 55 -11.05 3.77 -11.17
N ASP A 56 -11.91 3.40 -10.22
CA ASP A 56 -13.01 4.26 -9.76
C ASP A 56 -12.47 5.60 -9.22
N ASP A 57 -13.12 6.70 -9.60
CA ASP A 57 -12.87 8.01 -9.02
C ASP A 57 -13.66 8.17 -7.72
N LEU A 58 -13.08 7.66 -6.63
CA LEU A 58 -13.66 7.67 -5.27
C LEU A 58 -13.92 9.08 -4.70
N GLN A 59 -13.56 10.14 -5.42
CA GLN A 59 -13.73 11.52 -4.98
C GLN A 59 -14.80 12.25 -5.80
N LEU A 60 -14.66 12.27 -7.13
CA LEU A 60 -15.49 13.10 -8.00
C LEU A 60 -16.78 12.40 -8.42
N ASP A 61 -16.73 11.09 -8.69
CA ASP A 61 -17.94 10.33 -9.05
C ASP A 61 -18.85 10.18 -7.80
N PRO A 62 -20.10 10.69 -7.85
CA PRO A 62 -21.00 10.59 -6.70
C PRO A 62 -21.25 9.15 -6.24
N VAL A 63 -21.37 8.19 -7.17
CA VAL A 63 -21.67 6.80 -6.83
C VAL A 63 -20.46 6.15 -6.17
N ALA A 64 -19.28 6.27 -6.77
CA ALA A 64 -18.03 5.79 -6.17
C ALA A 64 -17.71 6.47 -4.83
N ARG A 65 -18.05 7.75 -4.68
CA ARG A 65 -17.88 8.48 -3.41
C ARG A 65 -18.77 7.92 -2.30
N GLU A 66 -20.01 7.53 -2.58
CA GLU A 66 -20.87 6.85 -1.59
C GLU A 66 -20.25 5.53 -1.12
N LYS A 67 -19.71 4.73 -2.04
CA LYS A 67 -18.98 3.50 -1.70
C LYS A 67 -17.75 3.78 -0.83
N ALA A 68 -17.01 4.85 -1.14
CA ALA A 68 -15.86 5.29 -0.35
C ALA A 68 -16.25 5.74 1.06
N ILE A 69 -17.39 6.43 1.21
CA ILE A 69 -17.94 6.81 2.52
C ILE A 69 -18.29 5.56 3.34
N THR A 70 -18.93 4.56 2.72
CA THR A 70 -19.22 3.29 3.38
C THR A 70 -17.94 2.56 3.80
N LEU A 71 -16.92 2.53 2.93
CA LEU A 71 -15.61 1.96 3.25
C LEU A 71 -15.00 2.64 4.49
N LEU A 72 -15.03 3.97 4.55
CA LEU A 72 -14.56 4.72 5.71
C LEU A 72 -15.34 4.34 6.97
N GLY A 73 -16.67 4.21 6.88
CA GLY A 73 -17.53 3.75 7.98
C GLY A 73 -17.14 2.37 8.52
N VAL A 74 -16.87 1.40 7.64
CA VAL A 74 -16.40 0.07 8.04
C VAL A 74 -15.06 0.14 8.77
N LEU A 75 -14.10 0.90 8.23
CA LEU A 75 -12.78 1.05 8.85
C LEU A 75 -12.85 1.75 10.20
N LEU A 76 -13.70 2.76 10.35
CA LEU A 76 -13.96 3.42 11.63
C LEU A 76 -14.60 2.46 12.64
N HIS A 77 -15.56 1.64 12.21
CA HIS A 77 -16.21 0.65 13.07
C HIS A 77 -15.19 -0.34 13.65
N ILE A 78 -14.33 -0.91 12.81
CA ILE A 78 -13.27 -1.83 13.29
C ILE A 78 -12.23 -1.11 14.15
N THR A 79 -11.89 0.13 13.82
CA THR A 79 -10.97 0.95 14.64
C THR A 79 -11.53 1.15 16.04
N GLU A 80 -12.84 1.39 16.16
CA GLU A 80 -13.49 1.56 17.45
C GLU A 80 -13.53 0.25 18.25
N GLN A 81 -13.80 -0.89 17.60
CA GLN A 81 -13.69 -2.18 18.26
C GLN A 81 -12.26 -2.45 18.76
N LEU A 82 -11.24 -2.14 17.96
CA LEU A 82 -9.83 -2.31 18.35
C LEU A 82 -9.40 -1.40 19.51
N LYS A 83 -9.98 -0.19 19.63
CA LYS A 83 -9.71 0.69 20.78
C LYS A 83 -10.29 0.15 22.08
N ASN A 84 -11.45 -0.51 21.98
CA ASN A 84 -12.16 -1.10 23.11
C ASN A 84 -11.71 -2.55 23.42
N ASP A 85 -10.75 -3.08 22.66
CA ASP A 85 -10.15 -4.41 22.84
C ASP A 85 -9.08 -4.39 23.94
N HIS A 86 -9.50 -4.24 25.21
CA HIS A 86 -8.59 -4.12 26.36
C HIS A 86 -7.68 -5.35 26.54
N GLU A 87 -8.18 -6.54 26.19
CA GLU A 87 -7.45 -7.80 26.33
C GLU A 87 -6.63 -8.14 25.06
N GLY A 88 -6.78 -7.39 23.98
CA GLY A 88 -6.05 -7.60 22.73
C GLY A 88 -6.49 -8.82 21.93
N ILE A 89 -7.65 -9.40 22.25
CA ILE A 89 -8.17 -10.63 21.65
C ILE A 89 -8.46 -10.39 20.16
N LEU A 90 -9.22 -9.34 19.85
CA LEU A 90 -9.55 -8.99 18.46
C LEU A 90 -8.29 -8.71 17.66
N LYS A 91 -7.33 -8.00 18.24
CA LYS A 91 -6.04 -7.74 17.60
C LYS A 91 -5.27 -9.04 17.30
N GLN A 92 -5.26 -10.00 18.23
CA GLN A 92 -4.59 -11.28 18.05
C GLN A 92 -5.26 -12.13 16.96
N GLU A 93 -6.59 -12.19 16.97
CA GLU A 93 -7.37 -12.88 15.94
C GLU A 93 -7.14 -12.28 14.55
N CYS A 94 -7.20 -10.95 14.42
CA CYS A 94 -6.92 -10.26 13.17
C CYS A 94 -5.49 -10.55 12.67
N SER A 95 -4.51 -10.58 13.57
CA SER A 95 -3.13 -10.93 13.25
C SER A 95 -3.00 -12.36 12.71
N HIS A 96 -3.65 -13.32 13.36
CA HIS A 96 -3.67 -14.71 12.92
C HIS A 96 -4.31 -14.86 11.53
N LEU A 97 -5.46 -14.21 11.30
CA LEU A 97 -6.14 -14.21 10.01
C LEU A 97 -5.28 -13.57 8.91
N GLY A 98 -4.67 -12.43 9.20
CA GLY A 98 -3.76 -11.74 8.28
C GLY A 98 -2.55 -12.60 7.89
N MET A 99 -1.95 -13.28 8.87
CA MET A 99 -0.84 -14.21 8.62
C MET A 99 -1.27 -15.36 7.71
N LYS A 100 -2.41 -16.00 7.99
CA LYS A 100 -2.96 -17.08 7.17
C LYS A 100 -3.19 -16.63 5.73
N ALA A 101 -3.83 -15.47 5.54
CA ALA A 101 -4.11 -14.92 4.21
C ALA A 101 -2.82 -14.61 3.43
N MET A 102 -1.81 -14.01 4.09
CA MET A 102 -0.51 -13.72 3.47
C MET A 102 0.22 -14.99 3.01
N VAL A 103 0.23 -16.03 3.84
CA VAL A 103 0.83 -17.34 3.49
C VAL A 103 0.12 -17.96 2.30
N GLN A 104 -1.21 -17.97 2.30
CA GLN A 104 -2.00 -18.51 1.18
C GLN A 104 -1.70 -17.76 -0.13
N GLN A 105 -1.61 -16.43 -0.09
CA GLN A 105 -1.29 -15.64 -1.27
C GLN A 105 0.14 -15.89 -1.77
N PHE A 106 1.11 -16.06 -0.86
CA PHE A 106 2.49 -16.38 -1.21
C PHE A 106 2.61 -17.75 -1.89
N LEU A 107 1.90 -18.76 -1.37
CA LEU A 107 1.85 -20.10 -1.97
C LEU A 107 1.24 -20.06 -3.37
N ARG A 108 0.09 -19.39 -3.54
CA ARG A 108 -0.54 -19.20 -4.87
C ARG A 108 0.39 -18.55 -5.89
N SER A 109 1.22 -17.58 -5.46
CA SER A 109 2.20 -16.93 -6.33
C SER A 109 3.31 -17.87 -6.80
N LYS A 110 3.69 -18.87 -5.99
CA LYS A 110 4.67 -19.89 -6.39
C LYS A 110 4.11 -20.90 -7.38
N ASP A 111 2.85 -21.29 -7.22
CA ASP A 111 2.19 -22.23 -8.14
C ASP A 111 2.02 -21.61 -9.53
N HIS A 112 1.65 -20.33 -9.59
CA HIS A 112 1.62 -19.59 -10.85
C HIS A 112 3.00 -19.56 -11.53
N LYS A 113 4.09 -19.32 -10.79
CA LYS A 113 5.46 -19.34 -11.36
C LYS A 113 5.89 -20.73 -11.87
N ARG A 114 5.40 -21.82 -11.28
CA ARG A 114 5.69 -23.18 -11.76
C ARG A 114 4.90 -23.56 -13.02
N SER A 115 3.66 -23.08 -13.15
CA SER A 115 2.87 -23.28 -14.38
C SER A 115 3.51 -22.64 -15.62
N PHE A 116 4.04 -21.42 -15.49
CA PHE A 116 4.74 -20.75 -16.61
C PHE A 116 6.09 -21.38 -16.99
N GLN A 117 6.72 -22.17 -16.12
CA GLN A 117 7.98 -22.87 -16.44
C GLN A 117 7.77 -24.23 -17.12
N THR A 118 6.57 -24.82 -17.00
CA THR A 118 6.27 -26.14 -17.58
C THR A 118 5.70 -26.02 -19.00
N ASP A 119 5.00 -24.92 -19.30
CA ASP A 119 4.44 -24.67 -20.64
C ASP A 119 5.48 -24.25 -21.70
N SER A 120 6.68 -23.83 -21.30
CA SER A 120 7.75 -23.47 -22.24
C SER A 120 8.49 -24.68 -22.83
N PHE A 121 8.21 -25.89 -22.35
CA PHE A 121 8.85 -27.13 -22.81
C PHE A 121 7.98 -28.03 -23.72
N GLN A 122 6.73 -27.64 -24.03
CA GLN A 122 5.82 -28.47 -24.85
C GLN A 122 5.38 -27.83 -26.18
N ARG A 123 6.22 -27.00 -26.80
CA ARG A 123 6.02 -26.58 -28.21
C ARG A 123 7.17 -27.02 -29.11
N LYS A 124 7.32 -28.33 -29.30
CA LYS A 124 7.81 -28.96 -30.53
C LYS A 124 7.28 -30.38 -30.61
N GLU A 125 6.31 -30.60 -31.49
CA GLU A 125 6.21 -31.72 -32.43
C GLU A 125 5.15 -31.39 -33.48
#